data_AF-A0A835HLC6-F1
#
_entry.id   AF-A0A835HLC6-F1
#
_cell.length_a   1.000
_cell.length_b   1.000
_cell.length_c   1.000
_cell.angle_alpha   90.00
_cell.angle_beta   90.00
_cell.angle_gamma   90.00
#
_symmetry.space_group_name_H-M   'P 1'
#
loop_
_entity.id
_entity.type
_entity.pdbx_description
1 polymer ?
#
loop_
_entity_poly.entity_id
_entity_poly.type
_entity_poly.pdbx_seq_one_letter_code
_entity_poly.pdbx_strand_id
1 'polypeptide(L)'
;MSEVKEFRTEPRVLYRTIRALVKRPRASLTMDDKKEETEVVVIDDFELQDSTRPARFDVYIAKLDEGIVSSDLGEYVGGYVYIPHSTDRISHQADLQIGITGIVEDIEADASEELVVSIVPRGGLFTIPGVSIQLLKHEIPSSEELNEESLD
;
A
#
# COMPACT_ATOMS: atom_id res chain seq x y z
N MET A 1 7.44 -10.61 20.12
CA MET A 1 7.66 -10.87 18.68
C MET A 1 6.29 -11.02 18.04
N SER A 2 5.90 -10.11 17.14
CA SER A 2 4.61 -10.21 16.43
C SER A 2 4.76 -11.23 15.30
N GLU A 3 3.93 -12.27 15.34
CA GLU A 3 3.86 -13.32 14.32
C GLU A 3 3.45 -12.69 12.97
N VAL A 4 4.29 -12.87 11.95
CA VAL A 4 3.97 -12.42 10.58
C VAL A 4 3.08 -13.49 9.95
N LYS A 5 1.82 -13.15 9.67
CA LYS A 5 0.86 -14.06 9.02
C LYS A 5 0.51 -13.54 7.65
N GLU A 6 0.39 -14.43 6.67
CA GLU A 6 -0.21 -14.08 5.38
C GLU A 6 -1.59 -13.45 5.61
N PHE A 7 -1.84 -12.34 4.93
CA PHE A 7 -3.09 -11.58 5.07
C PHE A 7 -4.25 -12.26 4.32
N ARG A 8 -3.95 -13.09 3.31
CA ARG A 8 -4.84 -13.50 2.22
C ARG A 8 -6.01 -14.45 2.57
N THR A 9 -6.19 -14.81 3.84
CA THR A 9 -7.21 -15.80 4.22
C THR A 9 -8.56 -15.17 4.57
N GLU A 10 -8.59 -14.03 5.28
CA GLU A 10 -9.83 -13.39 5.73
C GLU A 10 -9.64 -11.87 5.94
N PRO A 11 -10.68 -11.03 5.70
CA PRO A 11 -10.66 -9.62 6.08
C PRO A 11 -10.37 -9.43 7.57
N ARG A 12 -9.58 -8.41 7.90
CA ARG A 12 -9.15 -8.14 9.28
C ARG A 12 -9.56 -6.76 9.72
N VAL A 13 -10.17 -6.69 10.90
CA VAL A 13 -10.41 -5.43 11.59
C VAL A 13 -9.09 -4.87 12.11
N LEU A 14 -8.78 -3.62 11.76
CA LEU A 14 -7.56 -2.90 12.10
C LEU A 14 -7.68 -2.23 13.49
N TYR A 15 -7.85 -3.04 14.55
CA TYR A 15 -7.82 -2.56 15.94
C TYR A 15 -6.40 -2.55 16.55
N ARG A 16 -5.48 -3.25 15.90
CA ARG A 16 -4.04 -3.30 16.22
C ARG A 16 -3.25 -3.32 14.92
N THR A 17 -1.94 -3.09 15.02
CA THR A 17 -1.05 -3.22 13.87
C THR A 17 -1.19 -4.61 13.24
N ILE A 18 -1.42 -4.64 11.94
CA ILE A 18 -1.35 -5.86 11.15
C ILE A 18 -0.01 -5.85 10.42
N ARG A 19 0.72 -6.96 10.53
CA ARG A 19 1.96 -7.19 9.77
C ARG A 19 1.72 -8.38 8.85
N ALA A 20 1.91 -8.15 7.56
CA ALA A 20 1.71 -9.14 6.52
C ALA A 20 3.01 -9.35 5.75
N LEU A 21 3.37 -10.60 5.50
CA LEU A 21 4.36 -10.92 4.48
C LEU A 21 3.64 -10.87 3.13
N VAL A 22 4.13 -10.05 2.22
CA VAL A 22 3.51 -9.79 0.93
C VAL A 22 4.53 -10.06 -0.18
N LYS A 23 4.18 -11.00 -1.05
CA LYS A 23 4.98 -11.33 -2.23
C LYS A 23 4.97 -10.20 -3.24
N ARG A 24 6.14 -9.84 -3.74
CA ARG A 24 6.30 -8.88 -4.84
C ARG A 24 6.04 -9.56 -6.19
N PRO A 25 5.50 -8.83 -7.19
CA PRO A 25 5.35 -9.36 -8.54
C PRO A 25 6.68 -9.78 -9.16
N ARG A 26 7.73 -8.98 -8.94
CA ARG A 26 9.08 -9.19 -9.47
C ARG A 26 10.09 -8.49 -8.56
N ALA A 27 11.18 -9.19 -8.26
CA ALA A 27 12.34 -8.62 -7.56
C ALA A 27 13.43 -8.21 -8.58
N SER A 28 14.39 -7.41 -8.13
CA SER A 28 15.55 -6.96 -8.92
C SER A 28 15.17 -6.30 -10.25
N LEU A 29 14.25 -5.33 -10.19
CA LEU A 29 13.88 -4.53 -11.37
C LEU A 29 15.09 -3.81 -11.94
N THR A 30 15.18 -3.75 -13.27
CA THR A 30 16.22 -2.97 -13.95
C THR A 30 15.92 -1.47 -13.87
N MET A 31 16.92 -0.64 -14.18
CA MET A 31 16.69 0.81 -14.24
C MET A 31 15.64 1.21 -15.28
N ASP A 32 15.50 0.47 -16.37
CA ASP A 32 14.49 0.76 -17.39
C ASP A 32 13.10 0.30 -16.95
N ASP A 33 12.99 -0.86 -16.29
CA ASP A 33 11.74 -1.29 -15.65
C ASP A 33 11.21 -0.22 -14.67
N LYS A 34 12.09 0.33 -13.81
CA LYS A 34 11.72 1.35 -12.82
C LYS A 34 11.33 2.70 -13.42
N LYS A 35 11.70 2.97 -14.68
CA LYS A 35 11.25 4.15 -15.43
C LYS A 35 9.88 3.94 -16.07
N GLU A 36 9.54 2.71 -16.41
CA GLU A 36 8.28 2.37 -17.09
C GLU A 36 7.19 1.91 -16.11
N GLU A 37 7.58 1.40 -14.94
CA GLU A 37 6.69 0.80 -13.96
C GLU A 37 6.99 1.34 -12.55
N THR A 38 5.94 1.60 -11.78
CA THR A 38 6.01 1.86 -10.34
C THR A 38 5.55 0.63 -9.57
N GLU A 39 6.37 0.14 -8.63
CA GLU A 39 5.92 -0.79 -7.60
C GLU A 39 5.00 -0.05 -6.62
N VAL A 40 3.78 -0.55 -6.46
CA VAL A 40 2.78 0.04 -5.56
C VAL A 40 2.32 -0.96 -4.52
N VAL A 41 2.17 -0.51 -3.27
CA VAL A 41 1.36 -1.20 -2.27
C VAL A 41 -0.10 -0.86 -2.54
N VAL A 42 -0.95 -1.87 -2.59
CA VAL A 42 -2.38 -1.74 -2.88
C VAL A 42 -3.20 -2.32 -1.73
N ILE A 43 -4.12 -1.52 -1.21
CA ILE A 43 -5.15 -1.89 -0.24
C ILE A 43 -6.49 -1.45 -0.82
N ASP A 44 -7.18 -2.40 -1.45
CA ASP A 44 -8.47 -2.15 -2.10
C ASP A 44 -9.64 -2.53 -1.18
N ASP A 45 -10.79 -1.91 -1.44
CA ASP A 45 -12.09 -2.21 -0.85
C ASP A 45 -12.10 -2.19 0.68
N PHE A 46 -11.26 -1.38 1.32
CA PHE A 46 -11.28 -1.27 2.77
C PHE A 46 -12.43 -0.39 3.24
N GLU A 47 -13.01 -0.77 4.37
CA GLU A 47 -14.19 -0.10 4.93
C GLU A 47 -13.85 0.58 6.26
N LEU A 48 -14.10 1.88 6.34
CA LEU A 48 -14.20 2.61 7.59
C LEU A 48 -15.59 2.36 8.20
N GLN A 49 -15.63 1.79 9.40
CA GLN A 49 -16.88 1.39 10.06
C GLN A 49 -17.68 2.57 10.66
N ASP A 50 -17.03 3.72 10.88
CA ASP A 50 -17.65 4.92 11.42
C ASP A 50 -17.09 6.18 10.74
N SER A 51 -17.79 6.66 9.71
CA SER A 51 -17.46 7.88 8.97
C SER A 51 -17.97 9.17 9.63
N THR A 52 -18.54 9.11 10.84
CA THR A 52 -18.94 10.33 11.57
C THR A 52 -17.76 11.00 12.28
N ARG A 53 -16.63 10.29 12.39
CA ARG A 53 -15.41 10.73 13.09
C ARG A 53 -14.18 10.65 12.20
N PRO A 54 -13.15 11.48 12.45
CA PRO A 54 -11.91 11.39 11.72
C PRO A 54 -11.23 10.04 11.99
N ALA A 55 -10.62 9.48 10.95
CA ALA A 55 -9.96 8.19 11.01
C ALA A 55 -8.65 8.24 10.24
N ARG A 56 -7.66 7.45 10.68
CA ARG A 56 -6.34 7.38 10.06
C ARG A 56 -5.70 6.02 10.30
N PHE A 57 -5.02 5.51 9.28
CA PHE A 57 -3.98 4.50 9.45
C PHE A 57 -2.74 4.84 8.63
N ASP A 58 -1.59 4.39 9.11
CA ASP A 58 -0.30 4.55 8.46
C ASP A 58 0.18 3.20 7.91
N VAL A 59 0.96 3.23 6.85
CA VAL A 59 1.54 2.06 6.18
C VAL A 59 3.06 2.18 6.21
N TYR A 60 3.71 1.08 6.58
CA TYR A 60 5.15 0.92 6.60
C TYR A 60 5.56 -0.33 5.82
N ILE A 61 6.76 -0.32 5.28
CA ILE A 61 7.36 -1.51 4.66
C ILE A 61 8.72 -1.83 5.29
N ALA A 62 9.04 -3.11 5.40
CA ALA A 62 10.34 -3.54 5.87
C ALA A 62 10.84 -4.72 5.03
N LYS A 63 12.16 -4.77 4.87
CA LYS A 63 12.87 -5.95 4.38
C LYS A 63 12.79 -7.07 5.41
N LEU A 64 12.60 -8.30 4.93
CA LEU A 64 12.75 -9.50 5.72
C LEU A 64 14.16 -10.05 5.48
N ASP A 65 15.00 -10.06 6.51
CA ASP A 65 16.38 -10.57 6.44
C ASP A 65 16.53 -11.78 7.36
N GLU A 66 16.79 -12.95 6.78
CA GLU A 66 16.90 -14.24 7.51
C GLU A 66 15.72 -14.55 8.46
N GLY A 67 14.50 -14.08 8.12
CA GLY A 67 13.30 -14.25 8.95
C GLY A 67 13.18 -13.23 10.10
N ILE A 68 14.10 -12.28 10.19
CA ILE A 68 14.08 -11.15 11.10
C ILE A 68 13.65 -9.90 10.33
N VAL A 69 12.75 -9.10 10.91
CA VAL A 69 12.36 -7.83 10.31
C VAL A 69 13.34 -6.75 10.74
N SER A 70 13.87 -5.97 9.79
CA SER A 70 14.95 -5.00 10.03
C SER A 70 14.61 -3.88 11.03
N SER A 71 13.33 -3.66 11.33
CA SER A 71 12.82 -2.63 12.24
C SER A 71 11.48 -3.07 12.87
N ASP A 72 11.10 -2.42 13.99
CA ASP A 72 9.83 -2.68 14.69
C ASP A 72 8.62 -2.51 13.76
N LEU A 73 8.64 -1.50 12.87
CA LEU A 73 7.59 -1.25 11.89
C LEU A 73 8.08 -1.20 10.44
N GLY A 74 9.33 -0.78 10.20
CA GLY A 74 9.88 -0.52 8.87
C GLY A 74 9.98 0.97 8.52
N GLU A 75 10.14 1.26 7.24
CA GLU A 75 10.16 2.61 6.66
C GLU A 75 8.73 3.08 6.35
N TYR A 76 8.45 4.37 6.57
CA TYR A 76 7.11 4.93 6.36
C TYR A 76 6.88 5.20 4.87
N VAL A 77 5.79 4.64 4.32
CA VAL A 77 5.48 4.81 2.88
C VAL A 77 4.28 5.72 2.63
N GLY A 78 3.40 5.88 3.61
CA GLY A 78 2.21 6.69 3.47
C GLY A 78 1.11 6.26 4.43
N GLY A 79 -0.11 6.71 4.16
CA GLY A 79 -1.25 6.38 4.99
C GLY A 79 -2.53 6.93 4.40
N TYR A 80 -3.64 6.55 5.01
CA TYR A 80 -4.97 7.04 4.66
C TYR A 80 -5.52 7.89 5.79
N VAL A 81 -6.12 9.03 5.44
CA VAL A 81 -6.79 9.94 6.38
C VAL A 81 -8.20 10.19 5.88
N TYR A 82 -9.18 9.90 6.72
CA TYR A 82 -10.57 10.26 6.50
C TYR A 82 -10.94 11.48 7.33
N ILE A 83 -11.49 12.50 6.66
CA ILE A 83 -12.06 13.69 7.29
C ILE A 83 -13.59 13.60 7.14
N PRO A 84 -14.37 13.68 8.23
CA PRO A 84 -15.82 13.62 8.15
C PRO A 84 -16.39 14.75 7.31
N HIS A 85 -17.18 14.40 6.31
CA HIS A 85 -17.79 15.36 5.39
C HIS A 85 -19.27 15.05 5.07
N SER A 86 -19.84 13.97 5.62
CA SER A 86 -21.27 13.64 5.52
C SER A 86 -21.76 12.97 6.80
N THR A 87 -22.95 13.34 7.27
CA THR A 87 -23.60 12.76 8.44
C THR A 87 -24.51 11.58 8.09
N ASP A 88 -24.77 11.35 6.80
CA ASP A 88 -25.82 10.43 6.35
C ASP A 88 -25.29 9.02 6.07
N ARG A 89 -23.97 8.86 6.02
CA ARG A 89 -23.30 7.58 5.85
C ARG A 89 -22.56 7.21 7.13
N ILE A 90 -22.80 5.99 7.58
CA ILE A 90 -22.17 5.42 8.76
C ILE A 90 -20.85 4.73 8.39
N SER A 91 -20.74 4.19 7.18
CA SER A 91 -19.50 3.60 6.67
C SER A 91 -19.03 4.23 5.37
N HIS A 92 -17.73 4.10 5.12
CA HIS A 92 -17.06 4.63 3.92
C HIS A 92 -16.07 3.59 3.38
N GLN A 93 -16.23 3.23 2.12
CA GLN A 93 -15.31 2.36 1.39
C GLN A 93 -14.35 3.21 0.57
N ALA A 94 -13.08 2.82 0.56
CA ALA A 94 -12.03 3.49 -0.18
C ALA A 94 -10.91 2.52 -0.57
N ASP A 95 -10.07 2.98 -1.49
CA ASP A 95 -8.86 2.29 -1.96
C ASP A 95 -7.63 3.15 -1.64
N LEU A 96 -6.48 2.49 -1.47
CA LEU A 96 -5.20 3.14 -1.21
C LEU A 96 -4.11 2.47 -2.04
N GLN A 97 -3.45 3.29 -2.87
CA GLN A 97 -2.28 2.90 -3.64
C GLN A 97 -1.11 3.81 -3.29
N ILE A 98 0.03 3.22 -2.96
CA ILE A 98 1.24 3.94 -2.54
C ILE A 98 2.41 3.44 -3.37
N GLY A 99 3.03 4.34 -4.14
CA GLY A 99 4.29 4.04 -4.85
C GLY A 99 5.44 3.83 -3.87
N ILE A 100 6.13 2.71 -4.00
CA ILE A 100 7.21 2.28 -3.11
C ILE A 100 8.54 2.01 -3.82
N THR A 101 8.64 2.15 -5.15
CA THR A 101 9.87 1.83 -5.91
C THR A 101 11.14 2.41 -5.29
N GLY A 102 11.16 3.73 -5.03
CA GLY A 102 12.33 4.38 -4.40
C GLY A 102 12.57 3.90 -2.97
N ILE A 103 11.52 3.66 -2.21
CA ILE A 103 11.64 3.21 -0.81
C ILE A 103 12.20 1.78 -0.76
N VAL A 104 11.86 0.92 -1.72
CA VAL A 104 12.43 -0.44 -1.84
C VAL A 104 13.95 -0.40 -2.06
N GLU A 105 14.43 0.56 -2.85
CA GLU A 105 15.87 0.82 -3.03
C GLU A 105 16.50 1.34 -1.72
N ASP A 106 15.85 2.32 -1.08
CA ASP A 106 16.35 2.96 0.15
C ASP A 106 16.51 1.96 1.31
N ILE A 107 15.64 0.94 1.39
CA ILE A 107 15.73 -0.13 2.41
C ILE A 107 16.57 -1.34 1.94
N GLU A 108 17.27 -1.22 0.80
CA GLU A 108 18.11 -2.26 0.20
C GLU A 108 17.39 -3.61 0.00
N ALA A 109 16.12 -3.54 -0.42
CA ALA A 109 15.25 -4.70 -0.60
C ALA A 109 15.05 -5.11 -2.06
N ASP A 110 15.80 -4.56 -3.02
CA ASP A 110 15.68 -4.88 -4.45
C ASP A 110 15.61 -6.38 -4.74
N ALA A 111 16.53 -7.16 -4.16
CA ALA A 111 16.61 -8.61 -4.37
C ALA A 111 15.62 -9.43 -3.52
N SER A 112 14.83 -8.80 -2.64
CA SER A 112 13.90 -9.50 -1.76
C SER A 112 12.63 -9.87 -2.50
N GLU A 113 12.22 -11.14 -2.51
CA GLU A 113 10.98 -11.57 -3.19
C GLU A 113 9.70 -11.15 -2.43
N GLU A 114 9.83 -10.86 -1.14
CA GLU A 114 8.73 -10.53 -0.25
C GLU A 114 9.10 -9.33 0.63
N LEU A 115 8.10 -8.54 1.00
CA LEU A 115 8.23 -7.45 1.96
C LEU A 115 7.26 -7.66 3.11
N VAL A 116 7.64 -7.15 4.28
CA VAL A 116 6.71 -7.05 5.41
C VAL A 116 5.99 -5.71 5.30
N VAL A 117 4.68 -5.74 5.06
CA VAL A 117 3.83 -4.56 5.09
C VAL A 117 3.17 -4.45 6.47
N SER A 118 3.38 -3.33 7.15
CA SER A 118 2.77 -3.03 8.45
C SER A 118 1.70 -1.95 8.29
N ILE A 119 0.45 -2.27 8.59
CA ILE A 119 -0.68 -1.33 8.61
C ILE A 119 -0.96 -0.98 10.07
N VAL A 120 -0.82 0.29 10.43
CA VAL A 120 -0.85 0.78 11.80
C VAL A 120 -2.07 1.69 12.02
N PRO A 121 -3.06 1.29 12.83
CA PRO A 121 -4.17 2.18 13.15
C PRO A 121 -3.70 3.38 13.97
N ARG A 122 -4.13 4.58 13.58
CA ARG A 122 -3.91 5.83 14.33
C ARG A 122 -5.22 6.42 14.89
N GLY A 123 -6.36 6.05 14.32
CA GLY A 123 -7.68 6.41 14.81
C GLY A 123 -8.79 5.89 13.89
N GLY A 124 -9.99 5.69 14.43
CA GLY A 124 -11.08 5.02 13.72
C GLY A 124 -10.91 3.51 13.64
N LEU A 125 -11.89 2.83 13.05
CA LEU A 125 -11.93 1.38 12.92
C LEU A 125 -12.12 0.99 11.46
N PHE A 126 -11.11 0.35 10.89
CA PHE A 126 -11.10 -0.08 9.49
C PHE A 126 -11.23 -1.60 9.41
N THR A 127 -11.91 -2.09 8.38
CA THR A 127 -11.86 -3.48 7.93
C THR A 127 -11.01 -3.52 6.67
N ILE A 128 -9.88 -4.21 6.74
CA ILE A 128 -8.92 -4.35 5.64
C ILE A 128 -9.13 -5.75 5.02
N PRO A 129 -9.58 -5.86 3.74
CA PRO A 129 -9.80 -7.15 3.08
C PRO A 129 -8.50 -7.86 2.71
N GLY A 130 -7.51 -7.10 2.26
CA GLY A 130 -6.28 -7.61 1.69
C GLY A 130 -5.22 -6.54 1.56
N VAL A 131 -3.98 -6.98 1.35
CA VAL A 131 -2.89 -6.12 0.91
C VAL A 131 -2.08 -6.87 -0.15
N SER A 132 -1.69 -6.15 -1.20
CA SER A 132 -0.88 -6.69 -2.30
C SER A 132 0.17 -5.68 -2.75
N ILE A 133 1.16 -6.16 -3.50
CA ILE A 133 2.11 -5.31 -4.21
C ILE A 133 1.91 -5.58 -5.71
N GLN A 134 1.86 -4.51 -6.50
CA GLN A 134 1.62 -4.57 -7.95
C GLN A 134 2.63 -3.70 -8.69
N LEU A 135 2.83 -3.98 -9.98
CA LEU A 135 3.57 -3.12 -10.90
C LEU A 135 2.55 -2.35 -11.74
N LEU A 136 2.53 -1.03 -11.61
CA LEU A 136 1.70 -0.16 -12.44
C LEU A 136 2.56 0.50 -13.51
N LYS A 137 2.14 0.36 -14.76
CA LYS A 137 2.80 1.03 -15.88
C LYS A 137 2.52 2.52 -15.86
N HIS A 138 3.54 3.31 -16.18
CA HIS A 138 3.36 4.72 -16.51
C HIS A 138 2.69 4.80 -17.87
N GLU A 139 1.36 4.97 -17.89
CA GLU A 139 0.66 5.32 -19.12
C GLU A 139 1.05 6.76 -19.48
N ILE A 140 2.13 6.89 -20.25
CA ILE A 140 2.43 8.12 -20.97
C ILE A 140 1.58 8.05 -22.24
N PRO A 141 0.56 8.90 -22.42
CA PRO A 141 -0.15 8.95 -23.69
C PRO A 141 0.87 9.20 -24.79
N SER A 142 0.75 8.47 -25.88
CA SER A 142 1.68 8.62 -27.00
C SER A 142 1.60 10.07 -27.52
N SER A 143 2.71 10.61 -28.03
CA SER A 143 2.71 11.96 -28.63
C SER A 143 1.73 12.09 -29.82
N GLU A 144 1.22 10.98 -30.34
CA GLU A 144 0.18 10.94 -31.37
C GLU A 144 -1.21 11.27 -30.80
N GLU A 145 -1.54 10.79 -29.59
CA GLU A 145 -2.83 11.07 -28.91
C GLU A 145 -2.93 12.53 -28.43
N LEU A 146 -1.80 13.17 -28.11
CA LEU A 146 -1.76 14.57 -27.68
C LEU A 146 -2.00 15.58 -28.83
N ASN A 147 -1.87 15.17 -30.08
CA ASN A 147 -2.10 16.04 -31.24
C ASN A 147 -3.56 16.06 -31.69
N GLU A 148 -4.34 15.01 -31.39
CA GLU A 148 -5.75 14.92 -31.81
C GLU A 148 -6.70 15.75 -30.93
N GLU A 149 -6.35 16.05 -29.68
CA GLU A 149 -7.15 16.91 -28.78
C GLU A 149 -6.94 18.43 -28.99
N SER A 150 -6.07 18.83 -29.92
CA SER A 150 -5.74 20.25 -30.18
C SER A 150 -6.49 20.87 -31.36
N LEU A 151 -7.47 20.16 -31.93
CA LEU A 151 -8.21 20.57 -33.13
C LEU A 151 -9.70 20.88 -32.91
N ASP A 152 -10.18 21.00 -31.67
CA ASP A 152 -11.52 21.51 -31.36
C ASP A 152 -11.49 22.94 -30.76
#